data_AF-A0A0T6BAH2-F1
#
_entry.id   AF-A0A0T6BAH2-F1
#
_cell.length_a   1.000
_cell.length_b   1.000
_cell.length_c   1.000
_cell.angle_alpha   90.00
_cell.angle_beta   90.00
_cell.angle_gamma   90.00
#
_symmetry.space_group_name_H-M   'P 1'
#
loop_
_entity.id
_entity.type
_entity.pdbx_description
1 polymer ?
#
loop_
_entity_poly.entity_id
_entity_poly.type
_entity_poly.pdbx_seq_one_letter_code
_entity_poly.pdbx_strand_id
1 'polypeptide(L)'
;MGKVWTTDLKPLKTNWIKEYLTEAPFLILVFKQMYSFRSDGKKKIHYYNEQSVSIAVGILLAAIHHAGLVSLTSTPLNCGPAIRKLLDRPLSEKLTILLPVGY
;
A
#
# COMPACT_ATOMS: atom_id res chain seq x y z
N MET A 1 -17.33 -5.10 0.64
CA MET A 1 -17.50 -4.59 2.02
C MET A 1 -18.95 -4.81 2.44
N GLY A 2 -19.22 -5.15 3.69
CA GLY A 2 -20.58 -5.36 4.20
C GLY A 2 -21.23 -4.09 4.78
N LYS A 3 -22.51 -4.17 5.15
CA LYS A 3 -23.31 -3.03 5.63
C LYS A 3 -22.71 -2.29 6.83
N VAL A 4 -22.15 -3.05 7.80
CA VAL A 4 -21.50 -2.50 9.00
C VAL A 4 -20.31 -1.62 8.58
N TRP A 5 -19.35 -2.20 7.86
CA TRP A 5 -18.16 -1.48 7.40
C TRP A 5 -18.52 -0.25 6.55
N THR A 6 -19.47 -0.36 5.61
CA THR A 6 -19.88 0.81 4.81
C THR A 6 -20.54 1.91 5.65
N THR A 7 -21.16 1.57 6.79
CA THR A 7 -21.74 2.54 7.72
C THR A 7 -20.64 3.26 8.51
N ASP A 8 -19.62 2.52 8.96
CA ASP A 8 -18.48 3.05 9.70
C ASP A 8 -17.66 4.05 8.88
N LEU A 9 -17.66 3.92 7.54
CA LEU A 9 -16.96 4.84 6.63
C LEU A 9 -17.71 6.14 6.35
N LYS A 10 -18.99 6.27 6.73
CA LYS A 10 -19.81 7.47 6.44
C LYS A 10 -19.21 8.78 6.96
N PRO A 11 -18.64 8.86 8.19
CA PRO A 11 -18.04 10.10 8.69
C PRO A 11 -16.86 10.57 7.85
N LEU A 12 -16.14 9.66 7.19
CA LEU A 12 -15.01 9.97 6.33
C LEU A 12 -15.43 10.49 4.95
N LYS A 13 -16.73 10.44 4.62
CA LYS A 13 -17.30 10.87 3.33
C LYS A 13 -16.60 10.28 2.10
N THR A 14 -16.06 9.06 2.24
CA THR A 14 -15.36 8.38 1.14
C THR A 14 -16.32 7.61 0.25
N ASN A 15 -16.01 7.54 -1.04
CA ASN A 15 -16.69 6.68 -2.01
C ASN A 15 -15.65 5.93 -2.87
N TRP A 16 -16.07 5.28 -3.96
CA TRP A 16 -15.17 4.54 -4.86
C TRP A 16 -14.40 5.43 -5.84
N ILE A 17 -14.78 6.70 -6.02
CA ILE A 17 -14.12 7.65 -6.93
C ILE A 17 -12.88 8.21 -6.22
N LYS A 18 -11.71 8.02 -6.83
CA LYS A 18 -10.41 8.38 -6.26
C LYS A 18 -9.62 9.29 -7.21
N GLU A 19 -10.04 10.55 -7.34
CA GLU A 19 -9.42 11.56 -8.22
C GLU A 19 -7.92 11.77 -7.92
N TYR A 20 -7.53 11.65 -6.65
CA TYR A 20 -6.13 11.71 -6.22
C TYR A 20 -5.22 10.68 -6.90
N LEU A 21 -5.74 9.61 -7.52
CA LEU A 21 -4.91 8.65 -8.26
C LEU A 21 -4.36 9.23 -9.57
N THR A 22 -4.96 10.30 -10.07
CA THR A 22 -4.52 11.00 -11.28
C THR A 22 -4.00 12.40 -10.99
N GLU A 23 -4.51 13.06 -9.95
CA GLU A 23 -4.12 14.42 -9.59
C GLU A 23 -2.83 14.48 -8.77
N ALA A 24 -2.59 13.50 -7.88
CA ALA A 24 -1.38 13.49 -7.08
C ALA A 24 -0.16 13.31 -8.00
N PRO A 25 0.91 14.13 -7.85
CA PRO A 25 2.08 14.04 -8.71
C PRO A 25 2.83 12.71 -8.55
N PHE A 26 2.69 12.05 -7.39
CA PHE A 26 3.32 10.78 -7.11
C PHE A 26 2.36 9.79 -6.47
N LEU A 27 2.47 8.52 -6.88
CA LEU A 27 1.85 7.38 -6.21
C LEU A 27 2.95 6.44 -5.70
N ILE A 28 3.00 6.21 -4.39
CA ILE A 28 3.88 5.22 -3.78
C ILE A 28 3.05 3.98 -3.46
N LEU A 29 3.38 2.86 -4.11
CA LEU A 29 2.75 1.57 -3.85
C LEU A 29 3.70 0.68 -3.06
N VAL A 30 3.31 0.38 -1.83
CA VAL A 30 4.13 -0.40 -0.90
C VAL A 30 3.75 -1.87 -1.00
N PHE A 31 4.68 -2.69 -1.50
CA PHE A 31 4.54 -4.13 -1.59
C PHE A 31 5.32 -4.81 -0.46
N LYS A 32 4.67 -5.75 0.24
CA LYS A 32 5.36 -6.64 1.17
C LYS A 32 5.84 -7.88 0.44
N GLN A 33 7.09 -8.26 0.70
CA GLN A 33 7.64 -9.54 0.26
C GLN A 33 7.23 -10.62 1.25
N MET A 34 6.47 -11.61 0.78
CA MET A 34 6.07 -12.76 1.60
C MET A 34 7.24 -13.73 1.80
N TYR A 35 8.10 -13.80 0.80
CA TYR A 35 9.31 -14.58 0.77
C TYR A 35 10.27 -14.00 -0.27
N SER A 36 11.51 -14.45 -0.22
CA SER A 36 12.54 -14.16 -1.23
C SER A 36 13.28 -15.44 -1.59
N PHE A 37 14.20 -15.37 -2.54
CA PHE A 37 15.10 -16.47 -2.85
C PHE A 37 16.52 -16.09 -2.42
N ARG A 38 17.23 -17.05 -1.81
CA ARG A 38 18.66 -16.94 -1.55
C ARG A 38 19.44 -17.13 -2.86
N SER A 39 20.73 -16.82 -2.83
CA SER A 39 21.64 -17.04 -3.97
C SER A 39 21.69 -18.50 -4.43
N ASP A 40 21.42 -19.45 -3.54
CA ASP A 40 21.33 -20.89 -3.85
C ASP A 40 19.94 -21.32 -4.39
N GLY A 41 19.05 -20.37 -4.67
CA GLY A 41 17.69 -20.63 -5.15
C GLY A 41 16.70 -21.09 -4.07
N LYS A 42 17.14 -21.27 -2.82
CA LYS A 42 16.23 -21.70 -1.74
C LYS A 42 15.36 -20.54 -1.27
N LYS A 43 14.09 -20.86 -0.98
CA LYS A 43 13.12 -19.91 -0.43
C LYS A 43 13.56 -19.44 0.96
N LYS A 44 13.67 -18.12 1.15
CA LYS A 44 13.85 -17.44 2.44
C LYS A 44 12.52 -16.84 2.87
N ILE A 45 11.99 -17.33 3.98
CA ILE A 45 10.76 -16.84 4.60
C ILE A 45 11.05 -15.50 5.28
N HIS A 46 10.14 -14.53 5.12
CA HIS A 46 10.17 -13.26 5.84
C HIS A 46 9.16 -13.31 6.98
N TYR A 47 9.65 -13.49 8.21
CA TYR A 47 8.82 -13.50 9.41
C TYR A 47 8.32 -12.09 9.73
N TYR A 48 7.06 -11.98 10.18
CA TYR A 48 6.43 -10.71 10.51
C TYR A 48 6.53 -9.66 9.39
N ASN A 49 6.47 -10.09 8.13
CA ASN A 49 6.63 -9.23 6.97
C ASN A 49 5.59 -8.08 6.95
N GLU A 50 4.39 -8.34 7.44
CA GLU A 50 3.31 -7.35 7.50
C GLU A 50 3.58 -6.28 8.55
N GLN A 51 4.00 -6.68 9.75
CA GLN A 51 4.39 -5.74 10.81
C GLN A 51 5.62 -4.93 10.40
N SER A 52 6.62 -5.60 9.84
CA SER A 52 7.88 -4.97 9.40
C SER A 52 7.62 -3.91 8.31
N VAL A 53 6.81 -4.24 7.31
CA VAL A 53 6.45 -3.29 6.25
C VAL A 53 5.56 -2.17 6.78
N SER A 54 4.64 -2.46 7.72
CA SER A 54 3.82 -1.43 8.37
C SER A 54 4.67 -0.44 9.18
N ILE A 55 5.71 -0.91 9.86
CA ILE A 55 6.68 -0.05 10.56
C ILE A 55 7.42 0.85 9.56
N ALA A 56 7.89 0.28 8.45
CA ALA A 56 8.55 1.06 7.40
C ALA A 56 7.60 2.12 6.79
N VAL A 57 6.32 1.79 6.62
CA VAL A 57 5.30 2.76 6.17
C VAL A 57 5.09 3.87 7.19
N GLY A 58 5.10 3.56 8.49
CA GLY A 58 5.03 4.58 9.54
C GLY A 58 6.20 5.57 9.47
N ILE A 59 7.41 5.08 9.26
CA ILE A 59 8.61 5.91 9.05
C ILE A 59 8.47 6.75 7.76
N LEU A 60 7.97 6.16 6.68
CA LEU A 60 7.73 6.86 5.42
C LEU A 60 6.71 7.99 5.57
N LEU A 61 5.61 7.76 6.30
CA LEU A 61 4.61 8.80 6.60
C LEU A 61 5.21 9.95 7.40
N ALA A 62 6.05 9.65 8.39
CA ALA A 62 6.77 10.68 9.15
C ALA A 62 7.72 11.48 8.25
N ALA A 63 8.42 10.83 7.32
CA ALA A 63 9.31 11.50 6.36
C ALA A 63 8.54 12.38 5.35
N ILE A 64 7.40 11.89 4.83
CA ILE A 64 6.51 12.67 3.95
C ILE A 64 6.07 13.95 4.66
N HIS A 65 5.61 13.81 5.92
CA HIS A 65 5.19 14.95 6.71
C HIS A 65 6.35 15.93 7.00
N HIS A 66 7.52 15.40 7.36
CA HIS A 66 8.72 16.21 7.62
C HIS A 66 9.18 17.00 6.40
N ALA A 67 8.99 16.45 5.19
CA ALA A 67 9.28 17.12 3.93
C ALA A 67 8.24 18.19 3.52
N GLY A 68 7.19 18.41 4.33
CA GLY A 68 6.12 19.36 4.04
C GLY A 68 5.10 18.87 3.02
N LEU A 69 5.02 17.55 2.78
CA LEU A 69 4.07 16.92 1.88
C LEU A 69 2.92 16.26 2.65
N VAL A 70 1.84 15.94 1.94
CA VAL A 70 0.68 15.22 2.47
C VAL A 70 0.48 13.90 1.75
N SER A 71 -0.19 12.96 2.43
CA SER A 71 -0.54 11.66 1.86
C SER A 71 -1.76 11.06 2.54
N LEU A 72 -2.45 10.16 1.83
CA LEU A 72 -3.56 9.34 2.35
C LEU A 72 -3.16 7.86 2.38
N THR A 73 -3.19 7.23 3.55
CA THR A 73 -2.99 5.77 3.66
C THR A 73 -4.20 5.01 3.12
N SER A 74 -4.10 4.47 1.91
CA SER A 74 -5.19 3.77 1.22
C SER A 74 -4.91 2.26 1.09
N THR A 75 -5.94 1.45 1.36
CA THR A 75 -5.92 -0.01 1.22
C THR A 75 -6.93 -0.47 0.15
N PRO A 76 -6.56 -0.43 -1.15
CA PRO A 76 -7.47 -0.75 -2.25
C PRO A 76 -7.80 -2.26 -2.26
N LEU A 77 -8.83 -2.62 -1.49
CA LEU A 77 -9.27 -4.00 -1.29
C LEU A 77 -9.57 -4.67 -2.64
N ASN A 78 -9.11 -5.90 -2.81
CA ASN A 78 -9.23 -6.71 -4.03
C ASN A 78 -8.44 -6.22 -5.26
N CYS A 79 -7.79 -5.05 -5.22
CA CYS A 79 -7.01 -4.55 -6.36
C CYS A 79 -5.59 -5.14 -6.43
N GLY A 80 -5.10 -5.74 -5.35
CA GLY A 80 -3.71 -6.22 -5.21
C GLY A 80 -3.20 -7.07 -6.39
N PRO A 81 -3.91 -8.14 -6.82
CA PRO A 81 -3.44 -8.98 -7.94
C PRO A 81 -3.37 -8.24 -9.28
N ALA A 82 -4.33 -7.37 -9.57
CA ALA A 82 -4.37 -6.60 -10.81
C ALA A 82 -3.25 -5.55 -10.86
N ILE A 83 -3.05 -4.81 -9.76
CA ILE A 83 -1.98 -3.82 -9.64
C ILE A 83 -0.60 -4.49 -9.69
N ARG A 84 -0.43 -5.63 -9.00
CA ARG A 84 0.81 -6.41 -9.06
C ARG A 84 1.17 -6.80 -10.50
N LYS A 85 0.18 -7.24 -11.29
CA LYS A 85 0.37 -7.57 -12.71
C LYS A 85 0.66 -6.33 -13.55
N LEU A 86 -0.04 -5.22 -13.30
CA LEU A 86 0.14 -3.96 -14.02
C LEU A 86 1.56 -3.40 -13.84
N LEU A 87 2.13 -3.52 -12.65
CA LEU A 87 3.46 -3.02 -12.30
C LEU A 87 4.56 -4.08 -12.40
N ASP A 88 4.29 -5.20 -13.07
CA ASP A 88 5.21 -6.32 -13.27
C ASP A 88 5.94 -6.79 -11.99
N ARG A 89 5.20 -6.85 -10.88
CA ARG A 89 5.75 -7.27 -9.59
C ARG A 89 5.68 -8.79 -9.42
N PRO A 90 6.71 -9.42 -8.82
CA PRO A 90 6.78 -10.88 -8.70
C PRO A 90 5.66 -11.43 -7.81
N LEU A 91 5.36 -12.72 -7.96
CA LEU A 91 4.34 -13.43 -7.14
C LEU A 91 4.66 -13.46 -5.64
N SER A 92 5.93 -13.22 -5.27
CA SER A 92 6.35 -13.10 -3.88
C SER A 92 5.88 -11.80 -3.21
N GLU A 93 5.43 -10.82 -3.99
CA GLU A 93 5.04 -9.51 -3.52
C GLU A 93 3.52 -9.30 -3.48
N LYS A 94 3.05 -8.68 -2.40
CA LYS A 94 1.64 -8.34 -2.20
C LYS A 94 1.50 -6.87 -1.86
N LEU A 95 0.66 -6.16 -2.62
CA LEU A 95 0.32 -4.77 -2.31
C LEU A 95 -0.26 -4.68 -0.90
N THR A 96 0.31 -3.80 -0.10
CA THR A 96 -0.09 -3.57 1.29
C THR A 96 -0.75 -2.22 1.45
N ILE A 97 -0.11 -1.15 0.96
CA ILE A 97 -0.60 0.23 1.08
C ILE A 97 -0.34 0.98 -0.24
N LEU A 98 -1.26 1.88 -0.59
CA LEU A 98 -1.10 2.89 -1.63
C LEU A 98 -1.10 4.27 -0.97
N LEU A 99 -0.11 5.09 -1.29
CA LEU A 99 0.08 6.45 -0.79
C LEU A 99 0.13 7.43 -1.99
N PRO A 100 -0.94 8.20 -2.25
CA PRO A 100 -0.81 9.37 -3.12
C PRO A 100 -0.06 10.46 -2.35
N VAL A 101 0.97 11.06 -2.96
CA VAL A 101 1.83 12.05 -2.31
C VAL A 101 1.88 13.33 -3.13
N GLY A 102 1.69 14.47 -2.47
CA GLY A 102 1.68 15.79 -3.08
C GLY A 102 1.61 16.92 -2.04
N TYR A 103 1.38 18.14 -2.52
CA TYR A 103 1.10 19.33 -1.69
C TYR A 103 -0.37 19.41 -1.31
#